data_AF-A0A1Q4EBE7-F1
#
_entry.id   AF-A0A1Q4EBE7-F1
#
_cell.length_a   1.000
_cell.length_b   1.000
_cell.length_c   1.000
_cell.angle_alpha   90.00
_cell.angle_beta   90.00
_cell.angle_gamma   90.00
#
_symmetry.space_group_name_H-M   'P 1'
#
loop_
_entity.id
_entity.type
_entity.pdbx_description
1 polymer ?
#
loop_
_entity_poly.entity_id
_entity_poly.type
_entity_poly.pdbx_seq_one_letter_code
_entity_poly.pdbx_strand_id
1 'polypeptide(L)'
;MTRMIEPPEVRPPDPRRRLLVAVLGLVAVLGAALVALALLQPGPAGPAAPPSAIPPPTAAATTAAATTTGPATSAPPTQATPSGPVVPVSAATAVWPPSGGPVRYADPSAAARGFAVGLGRFTAPVLGPYRAGDSRSGEIEVRARAGSPVTTVLVRELEDDTWWVLGSAADGVRLDTPAAGDVLASPVVLRGEAVAFEGHVAVRIVADGVTAPLATGAVTGGGDVPRPFTGTFPITAPAGGSGAVVLTTANARDGGTEGVTAVSVRFAG
;
A
#
# COMPACT_ATOMS: atom_id res chain seq x y z
N MET A 1 -41.14 56.04 33.78
CA MET A 1 -41.66 54.80 33.16
C MET A 1 -41.05 54.69 31.77
N THR A 2 -39.93 53.98 31.65
CA THR A 2 -39.19 53.82 30.39
C THR A 2 -39.19 52.34 30.03
N ARG A 3 -39.92 51.95 28.97
CA ARG A 3 -39.91 50.58 28.43
C ARG A 3 -38.62 50.38 27.62
N MET A 4 -37.81 49.43 28.05
CA MET A 4 -36.64 48.93 27.34
C MET A 4 -37.13 47.94 26.26
N ILE A 5 -36.73 48.16 25.01
CA ILE A 5 -37.04 47.32 23.85
C ILE A 5 -35.96 46.24 23.76
N GLU A 6 -36.32 44.97 23.88
CA GLU A 6 -35.42 43.84 23.61
C GLU A 6 -35.17 43.67 22.09
N PRO A 7 -33.94 43.36 21.66
CA PRO A 7 -33.62 43.06 20.27
C PRO A 7 -34.05 41.64 19.87
N PRO A 8 -34.33 41.38 18.58
CA PRO A 8 -34.81 40.07 18.11
C PRO A 8 -33.71 39.01 18.12
N GLU A 9 -34.09 37.83 18.60
CA GLU A 9 -33.27 36.62 18.68
C GLU A 9 -32.98 36.05 17.26
N VAL A 10 -31.70 35.92 16.91
CA VAL A 10 -31.26 35.35 15.62
C VAL A 10 -31.26 33.83 15.74
N ARG A 11 -32.21 33.18 15.07
CA ARG A 11 -32.33 31.72 15.04
C ARG A 11 -31.26 31.10 14.10
N PRO A 12 -30.43 30.15 14.55
CA PRO A 12 -29.43 29.50 13.70
C PRO A 12 -30.10 28.60 12.64
N PRO A 13 -29.51 28.45 11.44
CA PRO A 13 -30.11 27.69 10.35
C PRO A 13 -30.08 26.17 10.62
N ASP A 14 -31.23 25.51 10.41
CA ASP A 14 -31.41 24.08 10.60
C ASP A 14 -30.54 23.22 9.65
N PRO A 15 -29.74 22.27 10.16
CA PRO A 15 -28.82 21.45 9.37
C PRO A 15 -29.49 20.35 8.54
N ARG A 16 -30.82 20.17 8.64
CA ARG A 16 -31.54 19.03 8.06
C ARG A 16 -31.99 19.21 6.61
N ARG A 17 -31.61 20.30 5.94
CA ARG A 17 -32.16 20.67 4.61
C ARG A 17 -31.17 20.62 3.44
N ARG A 18 -29.97 20.06 3.61
CA ARG A 18 -28.98 19.89 2.51
C ARG A 18 -28.75 18.43 2.11
N LEU A 19 -29.69 17.54 2.41
CA LEU A 19 -29.64 16.11 2.07
C LEU A 19 -30.02 15.80 0.59
N LEU A 20 -30.02 16.79 -0.30
CA LEU A 20 -30.38 16.61 -1.70
C LEU A 20 -29.47 17.51 -2.54
N VAL A 21 -28.42 16.92 -3.12
CA VAL A 21 -27.84 17.17 -4.45
C VAL A 21 -26.43 16.54 -4.51
N ALA A 22 -26.15 15.89 -5.64
CA ALA A 22 -24.87 15.35 -6.11
C ALA A 22 -24.51 13.90 -5.75
N VAL A 23 -25.38 12.98 -6.18
CA VAL A 23 -24.95 11.69 -6.76
C VAL A 23 -24.64 11.94 -8.24
N LEU A 24 -23.39 11.72 -8.66
CA LEU A 24 -22.93 11.18 -9.95
C LEU A 24 -21.54 11.74 -10.31
N GLY A 25 -20.58 10.84 -10.49
CA GLY A 25 -19.36 11.12 -11.26
C GLY A 25 -18.08 10.83 -10.48
N LEU A 26 -17.46 9.67 -10.74
CA LEU A 26 -16.12 9.57 -11.34
C LEU A 26 -15.62 8.12 -11.29
N VAL A 27 -16.14 7.27 -12.17
CA VAL A 27 -15.45 6.05 -12.62
C VAL A 27 -14.63 6.47 -13.84
N ALA A 28 -13.34 6.76 -13.64
CA ALA A 28 -12.27 6.70 -14.64
C ALA A 28 -11.00 7.31 -14.03
N VAL A 29 -9.85 6.78 -14.43
CA VAL A 29 -8.49 7.25 -14.12
C VAL A 29 -7.83 6.58 -12.90
N LEU A 30 -7.57 5.27 -13.03
CA LEU A 30 -6.34 4.66 -12.50
C LEU A 30 -5.96 3.39 -13.29
N GLY A 31 -6.01 3.52 -14.62
CA GLY A 31 -5.50 2.55 -15.60
C GLY A 31 -4.38 3.11 -16.46
N ALA A 32 -3.63 4.11 -15.96
CA ALA A 32 -2.71 4.91 -16.78
C ALA A 32 -1.23 4.82 -16.35
N ALA A 33 -0.83 3.77 -15.63
CA ALA A 33 0.59 3.56 -15.27
C ALA A 33 1.15 2.17 -15.61
N LEU A 34 0.41 1.33 -16.36
CA LEU A 34 0.92 0.03 -16.85
C LEU A 34 0.56 -0.29 -18.31
N VAL A 35 0.30 0.73 -19.15
CA VAL A 35 0.06 0.54 -20.62
C VAL A 35 1.08 1.34 -21.47
N ALA A 36 2.18 1.79 -20.88
CA ALA A 36 3.26 2.49 -21.59
C ALA A 36 4.45 1.60 -22.00
N LEU A 37 4.35 0.27 -21.88
CA LEU A 37 5.43 -0.65 -22.30
C LEU A 37 4.95 -1.86 -23.13
N ALA A 38 3.92 -1.68 -23.97
CA ALA A 38 3.43 -2.71 -24.88
C ALA A 38 3.15 -2.23 -26.31
N LEU A 39 3.76 -1.11 -26.73
CA LEU A 39 3.65 -0.59 -28.10
C LEU A 39 4.93 -0.81 -28.91
N LEU A 40 5.42 -2.04 -29.00
CA LEU A 40 6.44 -2.37 -29.99
C LEU A 40 6.45 -3.85 -30.38
N GLN A 41 5.41 -4.33 -31.06
CA GLN A 41 5.54 -5.50 -31.94
C GLN A 41 4.73 -5.34 -33.24
N PRO A 42 5.40 -5.35 -34.42
CA PRO A 42 4.73 -5.38 -35.73
C PRO A 42 4.19 -6.78 -36.01
N GLY A 43 2.91 -6.86 -36.40
CA GLY A 43 2.23 -8.11 -36.74
C GLY A 43 2.58 -8.62 -38.15
N PRO A 44 2.53 -9.94 -38.39
CA PRO A 44 2.50 -10.48 -39.74
C PRO A 44 1.06 -10.76 -40.21
N ALA A 45 0.79 -10.34 -41.44
CA ALA A 45 -0.45 -10.51 -42.18
C ALA A 45 -0.81 -11.99 -42.43
N GLY A 46 -2.11 -12.31 -42.39
CA GLY A 46 -2.65 -13.50 -43.07
C GLY A 46 -2.63 -13.32 -44.60
N PRO A 47 -2.67 -14.41 -45.38
CA PRO A 47 -3.97 -14.81 -45.92
C PRO A 47 -4.19 -16.32 -46.23
N ALA A 48 -5.48 -16.64 -46.46
CA ALA A 48 -6.05 -17.68 -47.33
C ALA A 48 -6.16 -19.17 -46.86
N ALA A 49 -7.38 -19.70 -47.00
CA ALA A 49 -7.80 -21.11 -46.93
C ALA A 49 -7.89 -21.73 -48.36
N PRO A 50 -8.37 -22.98 -48.56
CA PRO A 50 -8.03 -24.31 -48.03
C PRO A 50 -7.57 -25.27 -49.17
N PRO A 51 -7.43 -26.60 -48.94
CA PRO A 51 -8.13 -27.51 -49.87
C PRO A 51 -8.78 -28.76 -49.26
N SER A 52 -9.77 -29.25 -50.00
CA SER A 52 -10.69 -30.37 -49.74
C SER A 52 -10.14 -31.76 -50.10
N ALA A 53 -10.67 -32.74 -49.37
CA ALA A 53 -11.17 -34.07 -49.79
C ALA A 53 -10.21 -35.21 -50.25
N ILE A 54 -10.64 -36.40 -49.82
CA ILE A 54 -10.03 -37.75 -49.82
C ILE A 54 -10.50 -38.56 -51.05
N PRO A 55 -9.75 -39.59 -51.50
CA PRO A 55 -10.36 -40.94 -51.61
C PRO A 55 -9.44 -42.12 -51.16
N PRO A 56 -9.99 -43.26 -50.67
CA PRO A 56 -9.32 -44.58 -50.57
C PRO A 56 -9.92 -45.57 -51.62
N PRO A 57 -9.67 -46.91 -51.62
CA PRO A 57 -8.58 -47.76 -51.10
C PRO A 57 -7.96 -48.69 -52.20
N THR A 58 -6.93 -49.51 -51.88
CA THR A 58 -6.83 -50.98 -52.12
C THR A 58 -5.38 -51.51 -51.98
N ALA A 59 -5.28 -52.69 -51.34
CA ALA A 59 -4.12 -53.48 -50.88
C ALA A 59 -3.19 -54.01 -52.02
N ALA A 60 -2.04 -54.67 -51.83
CA ALA A 60 -1.42 -55.42 -50.71
C ALA A 60 0.10 -55.61 -51.00
N ALA A 61 0.90 -55.91 -49.96
CA ALA A 61 1.96 -56.96 -49.91
C ALA A 61 3.03 -56.70 -48.82
N THR A 62 2.79 -57.30 -47.65
CA THR A 62 3.65 -58.25 -46.91
C THR A 62 5.20 -58.17 -46.97
N THR A 63 5.77 -58.00 -45.76
CA THR A 63 7.04 -58.51 -45.20
C THR A 63 8.36 -57.81 -45.50
N ALA A 64 8.90 -57.12 -44.48
CA ALA A 64 10.22 -57.39 -43.91
C ALA A 64 10.31 -56.76 -42.50
N ALA A 65 10.70 -57.56 -41.51
CA ALA A 65 10.96 -57.11 -40.15
C ALA A 65 12.29 -56.35 -40.09
N ALA A 66 12.28 -55.11 -39.61
CA ALA A 66 13.47 -54.35 -39.24
C ALA A 66 13.37 -53.98 -37.76
N THR A 67 14.34 -54.44 -36.98
CA THR A 67 14.54 -54.13 -35.57
C THR A 67 14.98 -52.68 -35.45
N THR A 68 14.09 -51.78 -35.04
CA THR A 68 14.43 -50.37 -34.77
C THR A 68 14.61 -50.16 -33.28
N THR A 69 15.84 -49.87 -32.88
CA THR A 69 16.23 -49.39 -31.55
C THR A 69 15.47 -48.09 -31.25
N GLY A 70 14.70 -48.06 -30.16
CA GLY A 70 13.95 -46.85 -29.76
C GLY A 70 14.89 -45.70 -29.39
N PRO A 71 14.51 -44.44 -29.65
CA PRO A 71 15.30 -43.29 -29.22
C PRO A 71 15.29 -43.21 -27.69
N ALA A 72 16.48 -43.08 -27.10
CA ALA A 72 16.64 -42.79 -25.68
C ALA A 72 16.09 -41.38 -25.38
N THR A 73 15.05 -41.31 -24.54
CA THR A 73 14.59 -40.05 -23.94
C THR A 73 15.63 -39.59 -22.93
N SER A 74 16.48 -38.63 -23.32
CA SER A 74 17.36 -37.93 -22.38
C SER A 74 16.55 -36.86 -21.65
N ALA A 75 16.52 -36.91 -20.31
CA ALA A 75 15.89 -35.89 -19.49
C ALA A 75 16.58 -34.51 -19.71
N PRO A 76 15.84 -33.39 -19.67
CA PRO A 76 16.44 -32.06 -19.75
C PRO A 76 17.43 -31.84 -18.60
N PRO A 77 18.57 -31.19 -18.83
CA PRO A 77 19.49 -30.86 -17.75
C PRO A 77 18.80 -29.92 -16.75
N THR A 78 18.89 -30.26 -15.46
CA THR A 78 18.49 -29.37 -14.36
C THR A 78 19.35 -28.11 -14.41
N GLN A 79 18.78 -26.99 -14.85
CA GLN A 79 19.43 -25.69 -14.75
C GLN A 79 19.44 -25.29 -13.27
N ALA A 80 20.64 -25.25 -12.68
CA ALA A 80 20.83 -24.64 -11.37
C ALA A 80 20.66 -23.11 -11.52
N THR A 81 19.70 -22.54 -10.81
CA THR A 81 19.57 -21.08 -10.68
C THR A 81 20.85 -20.54 -10.02
N PRO A 82 21.54 -19.54 -10.61
CA PRO A 82 22.67 -18.93 -9.94
C PRO A 82 22.18 -18.26 -8.65
N SER A 83 22.62 -18.80 -7.51
CA SER A 83 22.45 -18.16 -6.21
C SER A 83 23.37 -16.95 -6.18
N GLY A 84 22.83 -15.78 -6.54
CA GLY A 84 23.51 -14.50 -6.34
C GLY A 84 23.83 -14.28 -4.86
N PRO A 85 24.78 -13.39 -4.53
CA PRO A 85 25.07 -13.05 -3.14
C PRO A 85 23.79 -12.54 -2.47
N VAL A 86 23.39 -13.20 -1.38
CA VAL A 86 22.29 -12.77 -0.52
C VAL A 86 22.75 -11.49 0.17
N VAL A 87 22.31 -10.34 -0.34
CA VAL A 87 22.48 -9.07 0.37
C VAL A 87 21.69 -9.20 1.68
N PRO A 88 22.28 -8.95 2.85
CA PRO A 88 21.54 -9.03 4.11
C PRO A 88 20.40 -8.01 4.08
N VAL A 89 19.17 -8.50 4.16
CA VAL A 89 17.96 -7.68 4.30
C VAL A 89 17.86 -7.23 5.75
N SER A 90 17.92 -5.92 5.99
CA SER A 90 17.97 -5.37 7.36
C SER A 90 16.59 -4.98 7.87
N ALA A 91 16.28 -5.33 9.12
CA ALA A 91 15.09 -4.84 9.81
C ALA A 91 15.07 -3.31 10.01
N ALA A 92 16.20 -2.62 9.83
CA ALA A 92 16.30 -1.16 9.97
C ALA A 92 15.46 -0.37 8.95
N THR A 93 14.99 -1.02 7.88
CA THR A 93 14.09 -0.43 6.87
C THR A 93 12.60 -0.69 7.16
N ALA A 94 12.28 -1.40 8.23
CA ALA A 94 10.90 -1.70 8.59
C ALA A 94 10.25 -0.54 9.36
N VAL A 95 8.94 -0.39 9.18
CA VAL A 95 8.07 0.48 9.99
C VAL A 95 7.52 -0.27 11.20
N TRP A 96 7.32 -1.60 11.07
CA TRP A 96 6.76 -2.41 12.13
C TRP A 96 7.15 -3.89 12.00
N PRO A 97 7.36 -4.62 13.11
CA PRO A 97 7.58 -4.08 14.46
C PRO A 97 8.86 -3.21 14.50
N PRO A 98 9.15 -2.49 15.60
CA PRO A 98 10.43 -1.81 15.76
C PRO A 98 11.58 -2.83 15.77
N SER A 99 12.68 -2.53 15.07
CA SER A 99 13.81 -3.45 14.87
C SER A 99 14.39 -4.03 16.18
N GLY A 100 14.54 -3.18 17.21
CA GLY A 100 15.04 -3.55 18.53
C GLY A 100 14.00 -4.15 19.50
N GLY A 101 12.74 -4.33 19.07
CA GLY A 101 11.68 -4.88 19.92
C GLY A 101 11.66 -6.41 19.96
N PRO A 102 10.96 -7.04 20.94
CA PRO A 102 10.86 -8.51 21.04
C PRO A 102 9.82 -9.13 20.10
N VAL A 103 9.00 -8.31 19.43
CA VAL A 103 7.89 -8.80 18.61
C VAL A 103 8.41 -9.34 17.28
N ARG A 104 7.99 -10.55 16.92
CA ARG A 104 8.28 -11.20 15.64
C ARG A 104 7.01 -11.87 15.13
N TYR A 105 6.79 -11.84 13.82
CA TYR A 105 5.61 -12.42 13.16
C TYR A 105 6.01 -13.53 12.20
N ALA A 106 5.42 -14.71 12.35
CA ALA A 106 5.59 -15.83 11.43
C ALA A 106 4.66 -15.76 10.21
N ASP A 107 3.65 -14.88 10.23
CA ASP A 107 2.63 -14.74 9.20
C ASP A 107 2.50 -13.25 8.77
N PRO A 108 2.45 -12.95 7.46
CA PRO A 108 2.28 -11.59 6.97
C PRO A 108 0.97 -10.95 7.46
N SER A 109 -0.10 -11.71 7.62
CA SER A 109 -1.40 -11.18 8.09
C SER A 109 -1.34 -10.75 9.54
N ALA A 110 -0.66 -11.52 10.39
CA ALA A 110 -0.36 -11.14 11.76
C ALA A 110 0.47 -9.86 11.85
N ALA A 111 1.49 -9.69 10.99
CA ALA A 111 2.30 -8.47 10.93
C ALA A 111 1.47 -7.24 10.54
N ALA A 112 0.66 -7.35 9.47
CA ALA A 112 -0.22 -6.28 9.02
C ALA A 112 -1.27 -5.88 10.08
N ARG A 113 -1.86 -6.88 10.78
CA ARG A 113 -2.79 -6.62 11.89
C ARG A 113 -2.10 -5.93 13.06
N GLY A 114 -0.90 -6.40 13.42
CA GLY A 114 -0.09 -5.81 14.49
C GLY A 114 0.23 -4.35 14.21
N PHE A 115 0.65 -4.03 12.98
CA PHE A 115 0.87 -2.67 12.52
C PHE A 115 -0.41 -1.82 12.60
N ALA A 116 -1.53 -2.33 12.09
CA ALA A 116 -2.79 -1.60 12.05
C ALA A 116 -3.29 -1.22 13.45
N VAL A 117 -3.18 -2.11 14.43
CA VAL A 117 -3.56 -1.85 15.82
C VAL A 117 -2.51 -1.00 16.55
N GLY A 118 -1.24 -1.38 16.43
CA GLY A 118 -0.14 -0.78 17.17
C GLY A 118 0.19 0.62 16.69
N LEU A 119 0.50 0.76 15.41
CA LEU A 119 0.90 2.04 14.82
C LEU A 119 -0.27 2.77 14.16
N GLY A 120 -1.17 2.05 13.49
CA GLY A 120 -2.37 2.61 12.84
C GLY A 120 -3.51 2.96 13.79
N ARG A 121 -3.49 2.47 15.04
CA ARG A 121 -4.51 2.69 16.07
C ARG A 121 -5.93 2.23 15.67
N PHE A 122 -6.04 1.28 14.74
CA PHE A 122 -7.31 0.64 14.42
C PHE A 122 -7.75 -0.25 15.60
N THR A 123 -9.01 -0.15 16.01
CA THR A 123 -9.54 -0.95 17.14
C THR A 123 -9.78 -2.41 16.75
N ALA A 124 -10.39 -2.64 15.59
CA ALA A 124 -10.76 -3.97 15.11
C ALA A 124 -10.63 -4.03 13.57
N PRO A 125 -9.39 -4.03 13.05
CA PRO A 125 -9.16 -3.95 11.61
C PRO A 125 -9.70 -5.18 10.87
N VAL A 126 -10.22 -4.94 9.68
CA VAL A 126 -10.60 -5.99 8.71
C VAL A 126 -9.45 -6.15 7.73
N LEU A 127 -8.93 -7.36 7.60
CA LEU A 127 -7.83 -7.68 6.68
C LEU A 127 -8.40 -8.37 5.43
N GLY A 128 -7.88 -7.98 4.27
CA GLY A 128 -8.04 -8.68 3.01
C GLY A 128 -7.06 -9.86 2.90
N PRO A 129 -7.13 -10.60 1.78
CA PRO A 129 -6.17 -11.67 1.49
C PRO A 129 -4.77 -11.11 1.26
N TYR A 130 -3.75 -11.90 1.62
CA TYR A 130 -2.37 -11.64 1.22
C TYR A 130 -2.20 -11.80 -0.29
N ARG A 131 -1.63 -10.78 -0.93
CA ARG A 131 -1.27 -10.78 -2.35
C ARG A 131 0.25 -10.79 -2.46
N ALA A 132 0.80 -11.91 -2.89
CA ALA A 132 2.25 -12.06 -3.06
C ALA A 132 2.77 -11.11 -4.16
N GLY A 133 3.88 -10.42 -3.86
CA GLY A 133 4.65 -9.64 -4.83
C GLY A 133 5.87 -10.43 -5.32
N ASP A 134 6.66 -10.97 -4.38
CA ASP A 134 7.72 -11.94 -4.64
C ASP A 134 7.68 -13.08 -3.62
N SER A 135 8.68 -13.98 -3.61
CA SER A 135 8.70 -15.14 -2.69
C SER A 135 8.80 -14.77 -1.20
N ARG A 136 9.15 -13.53 -0.87
CA ARG A 136 9.36 -13.02 0.49
C ARG A 136 8.63 -11.70 0.73
N SER A 137 7.75 -11.25 -0.16
CA SER A 137 7.05 -9.97 0.01
C SER A 137 5.67 -9.98 -0.61
N GLY A 138 4.82 -9.09 -0.14
CA GLY A 138 3.51 -8.87 -0.73
C GLY A 138 2.78 -7.73 -0.06
N GLU A 139 1.49 -7.67 -0.31
CA GLU A 139 0.62 -6.63 0.20
C GLU A 139 -0.65 -7.22 0.81
N ILE A 140 -1.18 -6.51 1.81
CA ILE A 140 -2.45 -6.82 2.45
C ILE A 140 -3.26 -5.53 2.52
N GLU A 141 -4.48 -5.57 1.98
CA GLU A 141 -5.44 -4.50 2.19
C GLU A 141 -5.98 -4.57 3.62
N VAL A 142 -5.95 -3.45 4.33
CA VAL A 142 -6.47 -3.32 5.69
C VAL A 142 -7.49 -2.19 5.72
N ARG A 143 -8.62 -2.41 6.38
CA ARG A 143 -9.63 -1.37 6.61
C ARG A 143 -9.87 -1.24 8.10
N ALA A 144 -10.10 -0.01 8.58
CA ALA A 144 -10.45 0.23 9.98
C ALA A 144 -11.74 -0.51 10.41
N ARG A 145 -12.67 -0.66 9.45
CA ARG A 145 -13.90 -1.45 9.55
C ARG A 145 -14.42 -1.81 8.15
N ALA A 146 -15.39 -2.71 8.06
CA ALA A 146 -16.03 -3.04 6.79
C ALA A 146 -16.58 -1.77 6.11
N GLY A 147 -16.20 -1.56 4.85
CA GLY A 147 -16.63 -0.41 4.04
C GLY A 147 -15.83 0.89 4.25
N SER A 148 -14.88 0.97 5.19
CA SER A 148 -13.95 2.11 5.28
C SER A 148 -12.91 2.08 4.16
N PRO A 149 -12.29 3.22 3.80
CA PRO A 149 -11.20 3.30 2.82
C PRO A 149 -10.08 2.27 3.04
N VAL A 150 -9.40 1.89 1.97
CA VAL A 150 -8.32 0.90 2.03
C VAL A 150 -7.05 1.54 2.58
N THR A 151 -6.34 0.81 3.42
CA THR A 151 -4.92 0.99 3.65
C THR A 151 -4.18 -0.23 3.10
N THR A 152 -3.37 -0.03 2.06
CA THR A 152 -2.50 -1.07 1.53
C THR A 152 -1.25 -1.14 2.39
N VAL A 153 -1.00 -2.29 3.01
CA VAL A 153 0.15 -2.54 3.87
C VAL A 153 1.17 -3.39 3.13
N LEU A 154 2.40 -2.90 3.01
CA LEU A 154 3.50 -3.60 2.35
C LEU A 154 4.24 -4.46 3.38
N VAL A 155 4.29 -5.76 3.15
CA VAL A 155 4.93 -6.73 4.05
C VAL A 155 6.09 -7.43 3.38
N ARG A 156 7.15 -7.70 4.14
CA ARG A 156 8.31 -8.46 3.68
C ARG A 156 8.90 -9.31 4.79
N GLU A 157 9.30 -10.50 4.44
CA GLU A 157 10.11 -11.37 5.26
C GLU A 157 11.57 -10.87 5.25
N LEU A 158 12.11 -10.53 6.42
CA LEU A 158 13.46 -10.00 6.58
C LEU A 158 14.32 -11.01 7.35
N GLU A 159 14.89 -10.57 8.47
CA GLU A 159 15.74 -11.38 9.37
C GLU A 159 14.91 -12.50 10.03
N ASP A 160 15.57 -13.64 10.28
CA ASP A 160 15.02 -14.78 11.04
C ASP A 160 13.64 -15.26 10.56
N ASP A 161 13.43 -15.32 9.23
CA ASP A 161 12.16 -15.71 8.58
C ASP A 161 10.93 -14.97 9.15
N THR A 162 11.15 -13.75 9.65
CA THR A 162 10.13 -12.94 10.28
C THR A 162 9.54 -11.95 9.30
N TRP A 163 8.22 -11.78 9.34
CA TRP A 163 7.48 -10.79 8.57
C TRP A 163 7.46 -9.42 9.24
N TRP A 164 7.80 -8.41 8.45
CA TRP A 164 7.81 -7.00 8.82
C TRP A 164 6.92 -6.20 7.86
N VAL A 165 6.42 -5.07 8.33
CA VAL A 165 5.78 -4.05 7.51
C VAL A 165 6.82 -3.03 7.10
N LEU A 166 6.95 -2.81 5.79
CA LEU A 166 7.87 -1.82 5.21
C LEU A 166 7.26 -0.43 5.14
N GLY A 167 5.93 -0.35 5.09
CA GLY A 167 5.18 0.90 5.02
C GLY A 167 3.71 0.63 4.70
N SER A 168 2.93 1.69 4.62
CA SER A 168 1.53 1.62 4.22
C SER A 168 1.09 2.86 3.44
N ALA A 169 0.09 2.68 2.59
CA ALA A 169 -0.57 3.75 1.86
C ALA A 169 -2.07 3.68 2.12
N ALA A 170 -2.63 4.74 2.73
CA ALA A 170 -4.07 4.90 2.85
C ALA A 170 -4.64 5.62 1.63
N ASP A 171 -5.80 5.14 1.18
CA ASP A 171 -6.64 5.85 0.23
C ASP A 171 -6.87 7.29 0.73
N GLY A 172 -6.59 8.26 -0.14
CA GLY A 172 -6.78 9.67 0.16
C GLY A 172 -5.63 10.36 0.90
N VAL A 173 -4.51 9.70 1.22
CA VAL A 173 -3.30 10.35 1.74
C VAL A 173 -2.05 9.90 0.98
N ARG A 174 -1.45 10.83 0.23
CA ARG A 174 -0.16 10.65 -0.43
C ARG A 174 0.89 11.51 0.26
N LEU A 175 1.94 10.88 0.79
CA LEU A 175 3.11 11.56 1.34
C LEU A 175 4.22 11.55 0.29
N ASP A 176 4.72 12.73 -0.06
CA ASP A 176 5.79 12.91 -1.06
C ASP A 176 7.14 13.16 -0.42
N THR A 177 7.15 13.83 0.73
CA THR A 177 8.36 14.06 1.52
C THR A 177 8.01 13.91 2.99
N PRO A 178 8.77 13.10 3.74
CA PRO A 178 9.90 12.28 3.29
C PRO A 178 9.48 11.03 2.51
N ALA A 179 10.39 10.52 1.69
CA ALA A 179 10.31 9.19 1.10
C ALA A 179 10.84 8.13 2.07
N ALA A 180 10.55 6.86 1.77
CA ALA A 180 11.05 5.75 2.57
C ALA A 180 12.59 5.71 2.57
N GLY A 181 13.19 5.68 3.75
CA GLY A 181 14.64 5.62 3.96
C GLY A 181 15.34 6.97 4.08
N ASP A 182 14.63 8.08 3.86
CA ASP A 182 15.18 9.42 3.99
C ASP A 182 15.73 9.67 5.41
N VAL A 183 16.81 10.44 5.49
CA VAL A 183 17.40 10.90 6.75
C VAL A 183 16.77 12.23 7.13
N LEU A 184 16.12 12.27 8.29
CA LEU A 184 15.42 13.45 8.81
C LEU A 184 16.28 14.23 9.79
N ALA A 185 16.41 15.54 9.54
CA ALA A 185 16.91 16.51 10.52
C ALA A 185 15.75 17.31 11.12
N SER A 186 15.98 17.96 12.26
CA SER A 186 15.01 18.87 12.87
C SER A 186 15.18 20.29 12.30
N PRO A 187 14.10 20.96 11.85
CA PRO A 187 12.72 20.47 11.79
C PRO A 187 12.44 19.59 10.56
N VAL A 188 11.51 18.64 10.71
CA VAL A 188 11.06 17.78 9.62
C VAL A 188 10.00 18.50 8.80
N VAL A 189 10.20 18.59 7.49
CA VAL A 189 9.22 19.14 6.55
C VAL A 189 8.46 18.00 5.89
N LEU A 190 7.13 18.01 6.03
CA LEU A 190 6.24 17.08 5.36
C LEU A 190 5.55 17.76 4.18
N ARG A 191 5.46 17.05 3.05
CA ARG A 191 4.75 17.49 1.85
C ARG A 191 3.99 16.33 1.23
N GLY A 192 2.84 16.63 0.65
CA GLY A 192 2.03 15.63 -0.03
C GLY A 192 0.67 16.18 -0.39
N GLU A 193 -0.27 15.27 -0.61
CA GLU A 193 -1.66 15.58 -0.90
C GLU A 193 -2.58 14.71 -0.05
N ALA A 194 -3.70 15.29 0.37
CA ALA A 194 -4.72 14.54 1.08
C ALA A 194 -6.14 14.96 0.72
N VAL A 195 -7.03 13.98 0.79
CA VAL A 195 -8.47 14.16 0.99
C VAL A 195 -8.85 13.42 2.27
N ALA A 196 -9.34 14.17 3.26
CA ALA A 196 -9.68 13.63 4.58
C ALA A 196 -10.90 14.36 5.14
N PHE A 197 -11.51 13.83 6.20
CA PHE A 197 -12.59 14.56 6.89
C PHE A 197 -12.08 15.95 7.32
N GLU A 198 -12.78 17.00 6.88
CA GLU A 198 -12.41 18.42 7.09
C GLU A 198 -11.00 18.79 6.59
N GLY A 199 -10.40 17.95 5.75
CA GLY A 199 -9.01 18.10 5.28
C GLY A 199 -7.95 17.81 6.34
N HIS A 200 -8.33 17.29 7.51
CA HIS A 200 -7.41 17.12 8.63
C HIS A 200 -6.69 15.76 8.58
N VAL A 201 -5.36 15.81 8.59
CA VAL A 201 -4.51 14.62 8.68
C VAL A 201 -3.61 14.74 9.90
N ALA A 202 -3.78 13.85 10.86
CA ALA A 202 -2.95 13.82 12.05
C ALA A 202 -1.58 13.22 11.71
N VAL A 203 -0.53 13.80 12.28
CA VAL A 203 0.87 13.46 12.05
C VAL A 203 1.50 12.98 13.34
N ARG A 204 2.24 11.87 13.27
CA ARG A 204 3.17 11.43 14.30
C ARG A 204 4.51 11.07 13.67
N ILE A 205 5.59 11.53 14.29
CA ILE A 205 6.95 11.09 13.97
C ILE A 205 7.42 10.24 15.14
N VAL A 206 7.73 8.98 14.89
CA VAL A 206 8.10 8.01 15.92
C VAL A 206 9.50 7.47 15.65
N ALA A 207 10.23 7.11 16.71
CA ALA A 207 11.53 6.47 16.63
C ALA A 207 11.47 5.06 17.22
N ASP A 208 12.26 4.15 16.65
CA ASP A 208 12.39 2.79 17.15
C ASP A 208 12.92 2.81 18.59
N GLY A 209 12.34 1.96 19.45
CA GLY A 209 12.71 1.87 20.86
C GLY A 209 12.24 3.04 21.74
N VAL A 210 11.58 4.06 21.16
CA VAL A 210 11.04 5.21 21.90
C VAL A 210 9.52 5.12 21.98
N THR A 211 8.99 5.11 23.20
CA THR A 211 7.55 4.94 23.44
C THR A 211 6.73 6.17 23.05
N ALA A 212 7.27 7.37 23.29
CA ALA A 212 6.61 8.63 22.94
C ALA A 212 7.01 9.08 21.52
N PRO A 213 6.07 9.64 20.72
CA PRO A 213 6.44 10.26 19.44
C PRO A 213 7.45 11.40 19.64
N LEU A 214 8.42 11.53 18.73
CA LEU A 214 9.37 12.64 18.68
C LEU A 214 8.68 13.97 18.30
N ALA A 215 7.59 13.88 17.55
CA ALA A 215 6.70 14.98 17.25
C ALA A 215 5.27 14.49 16.98
N THR A 216 4.30 15.36 17.27
CA THR A 216 2.89 15.19 16.92
C THR A 216 2.34 16.49 16.38
N GLY A 217 1.36 16.41 15.50
CA GLY A 217 0.59 17.57 15.06
C GLY A 217 -0.36 17.20 13.94
N ALA A 218 -0.60 18.13 13.03
CA ALA A 218 -1.46 17.88 11.89
C ALA A 218 -1.08 18.73 10.68
N VAL A 219 -1.52 18.28 9.51
CA VAL A 219 -1.49 19.04 8.26
C VAL A 219 -2.88 19.12 7.67
N THR A 220 -3.10 20.12 6.82
CA THR A 220 -4.39 20.35 6.16
C THR A 220 -4.27 20.12 4.66
N GLY A 221 -4.99 19.11 4.17
CA GLY A 221 -5.25 18.87 2.74
C GLY A 221 -6.65 19.35 2.36
N GLY A 222 -7.36 18.57 1.54
CA GLY A 222 -8.72 18.89 1.13
C GLY A 222 -9.80 18.09 1.85
N GLY A 223 -10.98 18.68 2.05
CA GLY A 223 -12.14 18.05 2.69
C GLY A 223 -13.07 17.27 1.76
N ASP A 224 -12.95 17.51 0.46
CA ASP A 224 -13.86 17.07 -0.61
C ASP A 224 -13.08 16.52 -1.81
N VAL A 225 -12.03 17.23 -2.24
CA VAL A 225 -11.11 16.82 -3.29
C VAL A 225 -9.67 16.82 -2.75
N PRO A 226 -8.77 15.99 -3.31
CA PRO A 226 -7.36 16.03 -2.94
C PRO A 226 -6.77 17.44 -3.09
N ARG A 227 -6.10 17.92 -2.04
CA ARG A 227 -5.33 19.16 -2.10
C ARG A 227 -3.94 18.98 -1.47
N PRO A 228 -2.94 19.76 -1.91
CA PRO A 228 -1.63 19.74 -1.31
C PRO A 228 -1.68 20.12 0.18
N PHE A 229 -0.80 19.51 0.95
CA PHE A 229 -0.50 19.92 2.31
C PHE A 229 1.00 20.17 2.48
N THR A 230 1.36 21.01 3.45
CA THR A 230 2.73 21.16 3.93
C THR A 230 2.70 21.40 5.43
N GLY A 231 3.65 20.80 6.16
CA GLY A 231 3.80 21.01 7.59
C GLY A 231 5.26 20.94 8.00
N THR A 232 5.60 21.63 9.08
CA THR A 232 6.95 21.66 9.66
C THR A 232 6.87 21.24 11.11
N PHE A 233 7.62 20.21 11.47
CA PHE A 233 7.55 19.56 12.77
C PHE A 233 8.92 19.58 13.44
N PRO A 234 9.13 20.39 14.49
CA PRO A 234 10.32 20.23 15.31
C PRO A 234 10.25 18.85 15.98
N ILE A 235 11.30 18.06 15.81
CA ILE A 235 11.44 16.79 16.53
C ILE A 235 12.36 17.00 17.72
N THR A 236 11.97 16.44 18.87
CA THR A 236 12.89 16.33 20.02
C THR A 236 14.04 15.42 19.61
N ALA A 237 15.27 15.88 19.88
CA ALA A 237 16.55 15.29 19.45
C ALA A 237 16.48 13.81 19.06
N PRO A 238 16.82 13.44 17.83
CA PRO A 238 17.31 12.10 17.57
C PRO A 238 18.82 12.05 17.83
N ALA A 239 19.28 10.97 18.44
CA ALA A 239 20.70 10.63 18.53
C ALA A 239 21.15 9.76 17.34
N GLY A 240 20.44 9.85 16.21
CA GLY A 240 20.47 8.86 15.13
C GLY A 240 19.41 7.75 15.30
N GLY A 241 19.39 6.80 14.36
CA GLY A 241 18.50 5.63 14.40
C GLY A 241 17.47 5.58 13.28
N SER A 242 16.53 4.64 13.38
CA SER A 242 15.41 4.43 12.46
C SER A 242 14.07 4.75 13.14
N GLY A 243 13.04 4.97 12.34
CA GLY A 243 11.67 5.13 12.81
C GLY A 243 10.70 5.32 11.65
N ALA A 244 9.59 6.00 11.90
CA ALA A 244 8.56 6.22 10.90
C ALA A 244 7.88 7.58 10.99
N VAL A 245 7.48 8.10 9.84
CA VAL A 245 6.47 9.17 9.75
C VAL A 245 5.12 8.52 9.49
N VAL A 246 4.14 8.84 10.33
CA VAL A 246 2.80 8.23 10.31
C VAL A 246 1.75 9.32 10.15
N LEU A 247 0.95 9.19 9.11
CA LEU A 247 -0.18 10.06 8.79
C LEU A 247 -1.47 9.26 8.95
N THR A 248 -2.42 9.82 9.68
CA THR A 248 -3.70 9.17 9.94
C THR A 248 -4.88 10.08 9.67
N THR A 249 -5.91 9.54 9.03
CA THR A 249 -7.20 10.22 8.84
C THR A 249 -8.20 9.75 9.88
N ALA A 250 -9.10 10.66 10.29
CA ALA A 250 -10.14 10.35 11.26
C ALA A 250 -11.47 10.06 10.56
N ASN A 251 -12.26 9.20 11.18
CA ASN A 251 -13.62 8.93 10.76
C ASN A 251 -14.57 10.04 11.23
N ALA A 252 -15.39 10.53 10.31
CA ALA A 252 -16.34 11.61 10.58
C ALA A 252 -17.38 11.30 11.67
N ARG A 253 -17.69 10.00 11.92
CA ARG A 253 -18.75 9.60 12.84
C ARG A 253 -18.27 9.60 14.30
N ASP A 254 -17.06 9.12 14.55
CA ASP A 254 -16.59 8.77 15.90
C ASP A 254 -15.16 9.24 16.21
N GLY A 255 -14.48 9.88 15.25
CA GLY A 255 -13.10 10.36 15.40
C GLY A 255 -12.06 9.24 15.44
N GLY A 256 -12.46 7.97 15.29
CA GLY A 256 -11.55 6.84 15.22
C GLY A 256 -10.69 6.89 13.97
N THR A 257 -9.53 6.23 13.97
CA THR A 257 -8.67 6.23 12.79
C THR A 257 -9.30 5.44 11.64
N GLU A 258 -9.32 6.04 10.45
CA GLU A 258 -9.95 5.47 9.26
C GLU A 258 -8.92 4.97 8.23
N GLY A 259 -7.79 5.65 8.10
CA GLY A 259 -6.68 5.27 7.24
C GLY A 259 -5.33 5.58 7.88
N VAL A 260 -4.29 4.83 7.50
CA VAL A 260 -2.90 5.10 7.92
C VAL A 260 -1.91 5.01 6.74
N THR A 261 -1.19 6.09 6.49
CA THR A 261 -0.01 6.13 5.61
C THR A 261 1.23 6.16 6.50
N ALA A 262 2.18 5.27 6.27
CA ALA A 262 3.41 5.21 7.06
C ALA A 262 4.63 4.93 6.18
N VAL A 263 5.70 5.68 6.40
CA VAL A 263 6.98 5.50 5.71
C VAL A 263 8.12 5.34 6.72
N SER A 264 9.01 4.40 6.47
CA SER A 264 10.24 4.21 7.26
C SER A 264 11.19 5.37 7.00
N VAL A 265 11.86 5.87 8.03
CA VAL A 265 12.84 6.95 7.92
C VAL A 265 14.03 6.69 8.83
N ARG A 266 15.13 7.41 8.60
CA ARG A 266 16.25 7.49 9.53
C ARG A 266 16.31 8.87 10.14
N PHE A 267 16.93 9.01 11.29
CA PHE A 267 17.14 10.32 11.90
C PHE A 267 18.61 10.71 11.85
N ALA A 268 18.89 11.99 11.60
CA ALA A 268 20.20 12.58 11.79
C ALA A 268 20.56 12.50 13.28
N GLY A 269 21.83 12.18 13.58
CA GLY A 269 22.39 12.19 14.94
C GLY A 269 23.20 13.44 15.23
#